data_AF-A0A7J7NAJ6-F1
#
_entry.id   AF-A0A7J7NAJ6-F1
#
_cell.length_a   1.000
_cell.length_b   1.000
_cell.length_c   1.000
_cell.angle_alpha   90.00
_cell.angle_beta   90.00
_cell.angle_gamma   90.00
#
_symmetry.space_group_name_H-M   'P 1'
#
loop_
_entity.id
_entity.type
_entity.pdbx_description
1 polymer ?
#
loop_
_entity_poly.entity_id
_entity_poly.type
_entity_poly.pdbx_seq_one_letter_code
_entity_poly.pdbx_strand_id
1 'polypeptide(L)'
;MLPIDPTKKLSFQRLITNGDLIIVYERHDNMKVIKVCEGSELQNRFGVFKHNDWIGKPFGSKVLSTKGGFIYVLAPTPELWTLVLSHRTQILYIADISFVVSYLEIVPGCLVLESGTGSGSLSTSLARAVAPTGHVYTFDFHEQRATSVRFVSVEDMQSVWVRSPWFASYDYLMLRRWEIGFDFDPRATLIEHVVWVRWNYLLNLGP
;
A
#
# COMPACT_ATOMS: atom_id res chain seq x y z
N MET A 1 -10.87 18.48 -0.73
CA MET A 1 -10.91 17.28 0.14
C MET A 1 -12.06 16.40 -0.31
N LEU A 2 -11.79 15.17 -0.75
CA LEU A 2 -12.88 14.19 -0.85
C LEU A 2 -13.20 13.73 0.58
N PRO A 3 -14.48 13.65 0.96
CA PRO A 3 -14.87 13.23 2.31
C PRO A 3 -14.34 11.82 2.58
N ILE A 4 -13.56 11.67 3.65
CA ILE A 4 -13.16 10.37 4.17
C ILE A 4 -14.43 9.73 4.73
N ASP A 5 -14.83 8.57 4.20
CA ASP A 5 -15.96 7.84 4.74
C ASP A 5 -15.64 7.40 6.18
N PRO A 6 -16.32 7.96 7.20
CA PRO A 6 -16.04 7.64 8.58
C PRO A 6 -16.32 6.17 8.89
N THR A 7 -17.21 5.51 8.15
CA THR A 7 -17.57 4.10 8.35
C THR A 7 -16.45 3.14 7.97
N LYS A 8 -15.56 3.57 7.07
CA LYS A 8 -14.47 2.72 6.64
C LYS A 8 -13.21 2.89 7.51
N LYS A 9 -13.14 3.84 8.46
CA LYS A 9 -11.92 4.09 9.25
C LYS A 9 -11.42 2.78 9.89
N LEU A 10 -10.13 2.48 9.71
CA LEU A 10 -9.48 1.33 10.38
C LEU A 10 -9.64 1.51 11.88
N SER A 11 -10.58 0.79 12.46
CA SER A 11 -10.81 0.72 13.90
C SER A 11 -10.85 -0.75 14.27
N PHE A 12 -10.27 -1.11 15.42
CA PHE A 12 -10.28 -2.49 15.91
C PHE A 12 -11.70 -3.01 16.21
N GLN A 13 -12.69 -2.11 16.27
CA GLN A 13 -14.10 -2.42 16.46
C GLN A 13 -14.88 -2.49 15.14
N ARG A 14 -14.22 -2.22 14.00
CA ARG A 14 -14.86 -2.28 12.68
C ARG A 14 -15.24 -3.73 12.38
N LEU A 15 -16.49 -3.91 11.99
CA LEU A 15 -17.01 -5.18 11.50
C LEU A 15 -16.73 -5.30 10.00
N ILE A 16 -16.49 -6.53 9.56
CA ILE A 16 -16.28 -6.86 8.14
C ILE A 16 -17.59 -6.62 7.39
N THR A 17 -17.50 -5.92 6.27
CA THR A 17 -18.63 -5.62 5.39
C THR A 17 -18.40 -6.18 3.98
N ASN A 18 -19.48 -6.29 3.21
CA ASN A 18 -19.38 -6.68 1.80
C ASN A 18 -18.56 -5.64 1.03
N GLY A 19 -17.64 -6.09 0.18
CA GLY A 19 -16.68 -5.29 -0.56
C GLY A 19 -15.35 -5.05 0.16
N ASP A 20 -15.22 -5.37 1.45
CA ASP A 20 -13.97 -5.16 2.19
C ASP A 20 -12.83 -6.04 1.67
N LEU A 21 -11.64 -5.46 1.61
CA LEU A 21 -10.41 -6.20 1.36
C LEU A 21 -9.87 -6.70 2.71
N ILE A 22 -9.66 -8.01 2.82
CA ILE A 22 -9.21 -8.65 4.06
C ILE A 22 -7.99 -9.53 3.82
N ILE A 23 -7.24 -9.78 4.88
CA ILE A 23 -6.14 -10.73 4.86
C ILE A 23 -6.59 -12.02 5.55
N VAL A 24 -6.67 -13.09 4.80
CA VAL A 24 -6.88 -14.43 5.36
C VAL A 24 -5.55 -14.99 5.80
N TYR A 25 -5.40 -15.14 7.11
CA TYR A 25 -4.26 -15.79 7.72
C TYR A 25 -4.57 -17.27 7.94
N GLU A 26 -3.92 -18.12 7.14
CA GLU A 26 -4.03 -19.56 7.29
C GLU A 26 -2.93 -20.10 8.21
N ARG A 27 -1.69 -19.63 8.01
CA ARG A 27 -0.50 -19.95 8.80
C ARG A 27 0.54 -18.84 8.67
N HIS A 28 1.61 -18.92 9.45
CA HIS A 28 2.72 -17.96 9.40
C HIS A 28 3.37 -17.84 8.01
N ASP A 29 3.35 -18.92 7.22
CA ASP A 29 3.91 -19.02 5.88
C ASP A 29 2.88 -18.81 4.76
N ASN A 30 1.59 -18.69 5.11
CA ASN A 30 0.52 -18.66 4.12
C ASN A 30 -0.59 -17.70 4.54
N MET A 31 -0.58 -16.56 3.86
CA MET A 31 -1.59 -15.52 3.97
C MET A 31 -2.04 -15.15 2.56
N LYS A 32 -3.30 -14.73 2.42
CA LYS A 32 -3.88 -14.31 1.14
C LYS A 32 -4.72 -13.07 1.33
N VAL A 33 -4.67 -12.18 0.35
CA VAL A 33 -5.65 -11.10 0.25
C VAL A 33 -6.91 -11.61 -0.44
N ILE A 34 -8.07 -11.27 0.11
CA ILE A 34 -9.38 -11.59 -0.47
C ILE A 34 -10.29 -10.38 -0.38
N LYS A 35 -11.05 -10.12 -1.46
CA LYS A 35 -12.18 -9.19 -1.42
C LYS A 35 -13.43 -9.94 -0.98
N VAL A 36 -14.05 -9.46 0.10
CA VAL A 36 -15.26 -10.07 0.65
C VAL A 36 -16.41 -9.77 -0.28
N CYS A 37 -16.94 -10.82 -0.88
CA CYS A 37 -18.16 -10.77 -1.70
C CYS A 37 -19.22 -11.69 -1.11
N GLU A 38 -20.43 -11.19 -0.87
CA GLU A 38 -21.56 -11.99 -0.43
C GLU A 38 -21.84 -13.15 -1.40
N GLY A 39 -22.17 -14.33 -0.86
CA GLY A 39 -22.40 -15.55 -1.64
C GLY A 39 -21.13 -16.23 -2.19
N SER A 40 -19.97 -15.61 -2.06
CA SER A 40 -18.69 -16.22 -2.45
C SER A 40 -18.11 -17.10 -1.34
N GLU A 41 -17.18 -17.97 -1.71
CA GLU A 41 -16.50 -18.88 -0.79
C GLU A 41 -15.00 -18.95 -1.06
N LEU A 42 -14.24 -19.13 0.02
CA LEU A 42 -12.83 -19.49 -0.04
C LEU A 42 -12.70 -20.99 0.20
N GLN A 43 -12.04 -21.66 -0.74
CA GLN A 43 -11.62 -23.05 -0.58
C GLN A 43 -10.10 -23.12 -0.38
N ASN A 44 -9.69 -23.81 0.68
CA ASN A 44 -8.28 -24.14 0.91
C ASN A 44 -8.17 -25.51 1.59
N ARG A 45 -6.94 -25.92 1.96
CA ARG A 45 -6.71 -27.21 2.61
C ARG A 45 -7.36 -27.36 4.00
N PHE A 46 -7.74 -26.25 4.65
CA PHE A 46 -8.44 -26.24 5.93
C PHE A 46 -9.96 -26.35 5.77
N GLY A 47 -10.45 -26.29 4.53
CA GLY A 47 -11.82 -26.57 4.11
C GLY A 47 -12.45 -25.41 3.35
N VAL A 48 -13.77 -25.29 3.48
CA VAL A 48 -14.57 -24.30 2.76
C VAL A 48 -15.08 -23.26 3.75
N PHE A 49 -14.88 -21.99 3.41
CA PHE A 49 -15.25 -20.84 4.24
C PHE A 49 -16.13 -19.91 3.43
N LYS A 50 -17.40 -19.76 3.83
CA LYS A 50 -18.34 -18.87 3.16
C LYS A 50 -18.10 -17.44 3.62
N HIS A 51 -18.07 -16.49 2.69
CA HIS A 51 -17.86 -15.08 3.03
C HIS A 51 -18.99 -14.52 3.90
N ASN A 52 -20.20 -15.05 3.75
CA ASN A 52 -21.35 -14.70 4.59
C ASN A 52 -21.09 -14.93 6.09
N ASP A 53 -20.22 -15.90 6.43
CA ASP A 53 -19.85 -16.18 7.82
C ASP A 53 -18.82 -15.18 8.38
N TRP A 54 -18.28 -14.29 7.53
CA TRP A 54 -17.29 -13.28 7.90
C TRP A 54 -17.94 -11.92 8.08
N ILE A 55 -18.92 -11.59 7.23
CA ILE A 55 -19.66 -10.33 7.28
C ILE A 55 -20.31 -10.17 8.66
N GLY A 56 -20.14 -9.00 9.26
CA GLY A 56 -20.61 -8.68 10.60
C GLY A 56 -19.70 -9.15 11.74
N LYS A 57 -18.62 -9.90 11.45
CA LYS A 57 -17.61 -10.23 12.47
C LYS A 57 -16.54 -9.15 12.58
N PRO A 58 -15.94 -8.95 13.76
CA PRO A 58 -14.80 -8.06 13.90
C PRO A 58 -13.56 -8.66 13.22
N PHE A 59 -12.68 -7.79 12.74
CA PHE A 59 -11.34 -8.20 12.32
C PHE A 59 -10.58 -8.89 13.46
N GLY A 60 -9.75 -9.87 13.13
CA GLY A 60 -9.08 -10.75 14.09
C GLY A 60 -9.89 -12.01 14.44
N SER A 61 -11.13 -12.14 13.97
CA SER A 61 -11.98 -13.29 14.27
C SER A 61 -11.40 -14.60 13.73
N LYS A 62 -11.51 -15.67 14.54
CA LYS A 62 -11.31 -17.05 14.11
C LYS A 62 -12.55 -17.55 13.39
N VAL A 63 -12.41 -18.00 12.14
CA VAL A 63 -13.49 -18.60 11.36
C VAL A 63 -13.24 -20.09 11.23
N LEU A 64 -14.26 -20.89 11.56
CA LEU A 64 -14.21 -22.35 11.44
C LEU A 64 -14.77 -22.78 10.10
N SER A 65 -14.18 -23.83 9.53
CA SER A 65 -14.68 -24.53 8.36
C SER A 65 -15.58 -25.69 8.80
N THR A 66 -16.48 -26.12 7.92
CA THR A 66 -17.36 -27.28 8.16
C THR A 66 -16.59 -28.56 8.48
N LYS A 67 -15.32 -28.66 8.04
CA LYS A 67 -14.45 -29.83 8.25
C LYS A 67 -13.55 -29.72 9.49
N GLY A 68 -13.76 -28.72 10.36
CA GLY A 68 -13.03 -28.55 11.63
C GLY A 68 -11.71 -27.75 11.53
N GLY A 69 -11.27 -27.38 10.32
CA GLY A 69 -10.17 -26.43 10.13
C GLY A 69 -10.57 -24.99 10.46
N PHE A 70 -9.59 -24.09 10.56
CA PHE A 70 -9.86 -22.67 10.83
C PHE A 70 -8.89 -21.73 10.12
N ILE A 71 -9.31 -20.48 9.98
CA ILE A 71 -8.52 -19.35 9.50
C ILE A 71 -8.75 -18.14 10.42
N TYR A 72 -7.89 -17.14 10.34
CA TYR A 72 -8.14 -15.81 10.90
C TYR A 72 -8.40 -14.80 9.78
N VAL A 73 -9.38 -13.93 9.98
CA VAL A 73 -9.70 -12.82 9.06
C VAL A 73 -9.16 -11.52 9.64
N LEU A 74 -8.08 -11.00 9.04
CA LEU A 74 -7.35 -9.84 9.55
C LEU A 74 -7.62 -8.60 8.70
N ALA A 75 -7.52 -7.43 9.33
CA ALA A 75 -7.56 -6.16 8.62
C ALA A 75 -6.29 -6.01 7.75
N PRO A 76 -6.39 -5.40 6.56
CA PRO A 76 -5.22 -5.14 5.73
C PRO A 76 -4.37 -4.05 6.38
N THR A 77 -3.11 -4.38 6.68
CA THR A 77 -2.08 -3.40 7.05
C THR A 77 -0.97 -3.42 6.01
N PRO A 78 -0.21 -2.32 5.84
CA PRO A 78 0.96 -2.30 4.97
C PRO A 78 1.94 -3.46 5.21
N GLU A 79 2.17 -3.87 6.47
CA GLU A 79 3.06 -4.99 6.80
C GLU A 79 2.53 -6.32 6.24
N LEU A 80 1.25 -6.61 6.50
CA LEU A 80 0.62 -7.82 5.99
C LEU A 80 0.51 -7.77 4.47
N TRP A 81 0.23 -6.60 3.92
CA TRP A 81 0.17 -6.35 2.49
C TRP A 81 1.50 -6.69 1.81
N THR A 82 2.62 -6.21 2.34
CA THR A 82 3.97 -6.52 1.86
C THR A 82 4.23 -8.02 1.74
N LEU A 83 3.62 -8.84 2.61
CA LEU A 83 3.79 -10.29 2.63
C LEU A 83 2.87 -11.04 1.65
N VAL A 84 1.72 -10.45 1.26
CA VAL A 84 0.72 -11.14 0.42
C VAL A 84 0.58 -10.58 -0.99
N LEU A 85 1.14 -9.40 -1.25
CA LEU A 85 1.02 -8.76 -2.55
C LEU A 85 1.64 -9.63 -3.65
N SER A 86 1.07 -9.54 -4.86
CA SER A 86 1.62 -10.25 -6.01
C SER A 86 2.94 -9.59 -6.43
N HIS A 87 4.04 -10.34 -6.28
CA HIS A 87 5.37 -9.90 -6.69
C HIS A 87 5.44 -9.79 -8.22
N ARG A 88 5.49 -8.56 -8.72
CA ARG A 88 5.77 -8.24 -10.15
C ARG A 88 7.16 -7.68 -10.35
N THR A 89 7.76 -7.18 -9.27
CA THR A 89 9.06 -6.52 -9.19
C THR A 89 9.70 -6.86 -7.86
N GLN A 90 11.01 -6.59 -7.74
CA GLN A 90 11.67 -6.58 -6.44
C GLN A 90 11.01 -5.53 -5.54
N ILE A 91 10.73 -5.88 -4.29
CA ILE A 91 10.07 -5.00 -3.33
C ILE A 91 10.98 -4.70 -2.14
N LEU A 92 10.66 -3.61 -1.46
CA LEU A 92 11.13 -3.36 -0.10
C LEU A 92 10.28 -4.10 0.93
N TYR A 93 10.95 -4.64 1.94
CA TYR A 93 10.33 -5.24 3.12
C TYR A 93 10.31 -4.27 4.29
N ILE A 94 9.56 -4.62 5.34
CA ILE A 94 9.26 -3.72 6.44
C ILE A 94 10.50 -3.13 7.13
N ALA A 95 11.61 -3.88 7.22
CA ALA A 95 12.87 -3.39 7.81
C ALA A 95 13.38 -2.16 7.05
N ASP A 96 13.57 -2.28 5.73
CA ASP A 96 14.05 -1.18 4.89
C ASP A 96 13.03 -0.05 4.79
N ILE A 97 11.74 -0.37 4.68
CA ILE A 97 10.67 0.63 4.64
C ILE A 97 10.67 1.46 5.92
N SER A 98 10.79 0.83 7.09
CA SER A 98 10.83 1.54 8.37
C SER A 98 12.04 2.47 8.45
N PHE A 99 13.18 2.04 7.90
CA PHE A 99 14.37 2.87 7.80
C PHE A 99 14.14 4.07 6.87
N VAL A 100 13.60 3.86 5.68
CA VAL A 100 13.28 4.93 4.71
C VAL A 100 12.31 5.96 5.31
N VAL A 101 11.21 5.49 5.91
CA VAL A 101 10.20 6.37 6.53
C VAL A 101 10.81 7.20 7.66
N SER A 102 11.64 6.58 8.51
CA SER A 102 12.28 7.26 9.64
C SER A 102 13.36 8.23 9.19
N TYR A 103 14.22 7.82 8.26
CA TYR A 103 15.36 8.61 7.78
C TYR A 103 14.94 9.84 6.98
N LEU A 104 13.82 9.74 6.26
CA LEU A 104 13.25 10.85 5.50
C LEU A 104 12.23 11.67 6.31
N GLU A 105 12.14 11.41 7.62
CA GLU A 105 11.27 12.12 8.57
C GLU A 105 9.81 12.23 8.07
N ILE A 106 9.30 11.15 7.48
CA ILE A 106 7.96 11.14 6.89
C ILE A 106 6.93 11.10 8.02
N VAL A 107 6.14 12.16 8.11
CA VAL A 107 5.10 12.36 9.12
C VAL A 107 3.73 12.63 8.47
N PRO A 108 2.63 12.52 9.24
CA PRO A 108 1.30 12.90 8.76
C PRO A 108 1.29 14.31 8.16
N GLY A 109 0.74 14.44 6.95
CA GLY A 109 0.69 15.72 6.22
C GLY A 109 1.78 15.90 5.15
N CYS A 110 2.83 15.09 5.14
CA CYS A 110 3.88 15.20 4.11
C CYS A 110 3.36 14.92 2.69
N LEU A 111 4.01 15.56 1.70
CA LEU A 111 3.85 15.25 0.29
C LEU A 111 5.05 14.42 -0.16
N VAL A 112 4.83 13.17 -0.57
CA VAL A 112 5.91 12.27 -0.95
C VAL A 112 5.83 11.97 -2.44
N LEU A 113 6.95 12.10 -3.13
CA LEU A 113 7.14 11.70 -4.51
C LEU A 113 7.90 10.37 -4.54
N GLU A 114 7.25 9.33 -5.03
CA GLU A 114 7.84 8.01 -5.25
C GLU A 114 8.02 7.77 -6.75
N SER A 115 9.21 7.35 -7.16
CA SER A 115 9.48 6.95 -8.55
C SER A 115 9.85 5.47 -8.62
N GLY A 116 8.98 4.70 -9.27
CA GLY A 116 8.98 3.24 -9.34
C GLY A 116 7.92 2.66 -8.41
N THR A 117 6.64 2.69 -8.79
CA THR A 117 5.55 2.10 -7.99
C THR A 117 5.73 0.60 -7.80
N GLY A 118 6.19 -0.10 -8.84
CA GLY A 118 6.49 -1.53 -8.79
C GLY A 118 5.27 -2.35 -8.35
N SER A 119 5.44 -3.14 -7.28
CA SER A 119 4.37 -3.95 -6.71
C SER A 119 3.55 -3.21 -5.62
N GLY A 120 3.91 -1.97 -5.26
CA GLY A 120 3.17 -1.14 -4.30
C GLY A 120 3.47 -1.40 -2.81
N SER A 121 4.55 -2.12 -2.47
CA SER A 121 4.94 -2.40 -1.07
C SER A 121 5.27 -1.11 -0.30
N LEU A 122 6.21 -0.31 -0.84
CA LEU A 122 6.62 0.96 -0.26
C LEU A 122 5.48 1.98 -0.31
N SER A 123 4.82 2.12 -1.46
CA SER A 123 3.69 3.04 -1.66
C SER A 123 2.62 2.93 -0.59
N THR A 124 2.25 1.70 -0.22
CA THR A 124 1.21 1.44 0.80
C THR A 124 1.66 1.87 2.21
N SER A 125 2.95 1.73 2.51
CA SER A 125 3.52 2.16 3.80
C SER A 125 3.68 3.69 3.87
N LEU A 126 4.12 4.32 2.78
CA LEU A 126 4.17 5.78 2.64
C LEU A 126 2.78 6.39 2.77
N ALA A 127 1.79 5.78 2.12
CA ALA A 127 0.39 6.13 2.23
C ALA A 127 -0.05 6.18 3.70
N ARG A 128 0.17 5.11 4.47
CA ARG A 128 -0.17 5.14 5.89
C ARG A 128 0.60 6.21 6.67
N ALA A 129 1.88 6.44 6.36
CA ALA A 129 2.72 7.39 7.09
C ALA A 129 2.27 8.85 6.91
N VAL A 130 1.82 9.23 5.71
CA VAL A 130 1.40 10.62 5.42
C VAL A 130 -0.07 10.89 5.73
N ALA A 131 -0.88 9.85 5.95
CA ALA A 131 -2.29 9.97 6.34
C ALA A 131 -2.43 10.77 7.65
N PRO A 132 -3.55 11.50 7.88
CA PRO A 132 -4.73 11.60 7.02
C PRO A 132 -4.70 12.79 6.03
N THR A 133 -3.75 13.71 6.18
CA THR A 133 -3.74 15.00 5.45
C THR A 133 -2.69 15.07 4.35
N GLY A 134 -1.70 14.16 4.33
CA GLY A 134 -0.64 14.14 3.34
C GLY A 134 -1.02 13.39 2.06
N HIS A 135 -0.06 13.27 1.15
CA HIS A 135 -0.28 12.66 -0.16
C HIS A 135 0.96 11.96 -0.69
N VAL A 136 0.77 10.84 -1.40
CA VAL A 136 1.85 10.15 -2.10
C VAL A 136 1.59 10.21 -3.61
N TYR A 137 2.48 10.88 -4.32
CA TYR A 137 2.54 10.88 -5.78
C TYR A 137 3.52 9.79 -6.23
N THR A 138 3.01 8.70 -6.79
CA THR A 138 3.85 7.62 -7.32
C THR A 138 3.83 7.61 -8.84
N PHE A 139 4.95 7.22 -9.44
CA PHE A 139 5.11 7.10 -10.89
C PHE A 139 5.71 5.75 -11.24
N ASP A 140 5.12 5.06 -12.22
CA ASP A 140 5.71 3.89 -12.85
C ASP A 140 5.64 4.07 -14.37
N PHE A 141 6.78 3.90 -15.04
CA PHE A 141 6.84 4.05 -16.49
C PHE A 141 6.19 2.87 -17.22
N HIS A 142 6.00 1.73 -16.54
CA HIS A 142 5.40 0.54 -17.12
C HIS A 142 3.89 0.51 -16.88
N GLU A 143 3.13 0.80 -17.92
CA GLU A 143 1.68 0.99 -17.86
C GLU A 143 0.92 -0.16 -17.17
N GLN A 144 1.28 -1.41 -17.50
CA GLN A 144 0.65 -2.59 -16.89
C GLN A 144 0.83 -2.63 -15.36
N ARG A 145 2.00 -2.21 -14.86
CA ARG A 145 2.28 -2.15 -13.42
C ARG A 145 1.50 -1.01 -12.77
N ALA A 146 1.55 0.19 -13.36
CA ALA A 146 0.82 1.35 -12.87
C ALA A 146 -0.68 1.07 -12.74
N THR A 147 -1.27 0.41 -13.74
CA THR A 147 -2.70 0.07 -13.75
C THR A 147 -3.04 -0.97 -12.69
N SER A 148 -2.22 -2.03 -12.52
CA SER A 148 -2.47 -3.07 -11.51
C SER A 148 -2.51 -2.58 -10.06
N VAL A 149 -1.69 -1.57 -9.71
CA VAL A 149 -1.63 -1.03 -8.34
C VAL A 149 -2.83 -0.12 -8.05
N ARG A 150 -3.31 0.62 -9.06
CA ARG A 150 -4.51 1.48 -8.93
C ARG A 150 -5.75 0.69 -8.50
N PHE A 151 -5.94 -0.52 -9.02
CA PHE A 151 -7.07 -1.39 -8.68
C PHE A 151 -7.07 -1.90 -7.24
N VAL A 152 -5.91 -1.90 -6.59
CA VAL A 152 -5.71 -2.52 -5.28
C VAL A 152 -5.58 -1.49 -4.16
N SER A 153 -5.12 -0.28 -4.49
CA SER A 153 -4.63 0.71 -3.52
C SER A 153 -5.61 1.84 -3.16
N VAL A 154 -6.60 2.17 -4.00
CA VAL A 154 -7.21 3.51 -3.93
C VAL A 154 -8.46 3.60 -3.04
N GLU A 155 -9.26 2.53 -2.93
CA GLU A 155 -10.55 2.58 -2.21
C GLU A 155 -10.64 1.61 -1.02
N ASP A 156 -9.82 0.55 -1.04
CA ASP A 156 -9.98 -0.61 -0.16
C ASP A 156 -9.02 -0.58 1.06
N MET A 157 -7.95 0.23 1.06
CA MET A 157 -6.97 0.33 2.15
C MET A 157 -7.06 1.60 3.01
N GLN A 158 -8.09 2.43 2.83
CA GLN A 158 -8.39 3.60 3.66
C GLN A 158 -7.23 4.59 3.92
N SER A 159 -7.32 5.72 3.23
CA SER A 159 -6.84 7.07 3.60
C SER A 159 -5.57 7.66 2.98
N VAL A 160 -5.00 7.10 1.91
CA VAL A 160 -4.13 7.90 1.02
C VAL A 160 -4.34 7.57 -0.45
N TRP A 161 -4.57 8.64 -1.20
CA TRP A 161 -4.74 8.63 -2.63
C TRP A 161 -3.38 8.51 -3.30
N VAL A 162 -3.21 7.46 -4.08
CA VAL A 162 -2.14 7.34 -5.06
C VAL A 162 -2.68 7.86 -6.38
N ARG A 163 -2.48 9.15 -6.69
CA ARG A 163 -2.77 9.68 -8.03
C ARG A 163 -1.54 9.50 -8.92
N SER A 164 -1.74 8.82 -10.04
CA SER A 164 -0.93 8.98 -11.25
C SER A 164 -1.76 9.86 -12.20
N PRO A 165 -1.52 11.18 -12.26
CA PRO A 165 -2.28 12.07 -13.11
C PRO A 165 -1.68 12.06 -14.52
N TRP A 166 -2.43 11.50 -15.47
CA TRP A 166 -2.38 11.78 -16.91
C TRP A 166 -1.13 11.39 -17.73
N PHE A 167 -1.42 10.76 -18.87
CA PHE A 167 -0.69 10.92 -20.12
C PHE A 167 -0.44 12.42 -20.37
N ALA A 168 0.77 12.89 -20.11
CA ALA A 168 1.35 14.04 -20.79
C ALA A 168 2.62 13.52 -21.45
N SER A 169 2.83 13.86 -22.72
CA SER A 169 3.90 13.29 -23.54
C SER A 169 5.25 13.38 -22.82
N TYR A 170 6.08 12.37 -23.09
CA TYR A 170 7.43 12.20 -22.58
C TYR A 170 8.40 13.34 -22.94
N ASP A 171 7.92 14.44 -23.53
CA ASP A 171 8.77 15.45 -24.19
C ASP A 171 9.06 16.71 -23.36
N TYR A 172 8.38 16.97 -22.24
CA TYR A 172 8.55 18.26 -21.53
C TYR A 172 9.48 18.25 -20.30
N LEU A 173 10.00 17.08 -19.89
CA LEU A 173 10.91 16.97 -18.73
C LEU A 173 12.30 16.36 -19.06
N MET A 174 12.59 16.08 -20.33
CA MET A 174 13.86 15.47 -20.78
C MET A 174 14.88 16.46 -21.36
N LEU A 175 14.64 17.78 -21.30
CA LEU A 175 15.53 18.81 -21.89
C LEU A 175 16.15 19.77 -20.86
N ARG A 176 16.64 19.24 -19.73
CA ARG A 176 17.79 19.87 -19.06
C ARG A 176 18.89 18.84 -18.86
N ARG A 177 19.95 19.08 -19.62
CA ARG A 177 21.24 18.41 -19.60
C ARG A 177 21.77 18.37 -18.16
N TRP A 178 22.07 17.15 -17.72
CA TRP A 178 22.50 16.79 -16.38
C TRP A 178 23.88 17.34 -16.04
N GLU A 179 23.95 18.22 -15.04
CA GLU A 179 25.06 18.33 -14.09
C GLU A 179 24.42 18.47 -12.70
N ILE A 180 24.20 17.35 -12.01
CA ILE A 180 23.77 17.36 -10.61
C ILE A 180 25.04 17.40 -9.77
N GLY A 181 25.46 18.63 -9.43
CA GLY A 181 26.21 18.89 -8.23
C GLY A 181 25.27 18.84 -7.04
N PHE A 182 25.71 18.23 -5.93
CA PHE A 182 25.10 18.45 -4.63
C PHE A 182 25.34 19.91 -4.26
N ASP A 183 24.32 20.76 -4.41
CA ASP A 183 24.31 22.07 -3.78
C ASP A 183 23.13 22.11 -2.81
N PHE A 184 23.47 22.00 -1.53
CA PHE A 184 22.54 22.25 -0.45
C PHE A 184 22.34 23.77 -0.42
N ASP A 185 21.22 24.28 -0.92
CA ASP A 185 20.88 25.70 -0.81
C ASP A 185 20.32 25.98 0.60
N PRO A 186 21.06 26.65 1.50
CA PRO A 186 20.58 26.97 2.83
C PRO A 186 19.54 28.10 2.85
N ARG A 187 19.12 28.61 1.68
CA ARG A 187 18.15 29.72 1.54
C ARG A 187 16.84 29.30 0.86
N ALA A 188 16.65 28.04 0.51
CA ALA A 188 15.39 27.51 -0.01
C ALA A 188 14.31 27.61 1.08
N THR A 189 13.57 28.71 1.07
CA THR A 189 12.48 29.01 1.99
C THR A 189 11.19 28.38 1.45
N LEU A 190 10.74 27.32 2.14
CA LEU A 190 9.35 26.86 2.25
C LEU A 190 8.65 26.30 0.98
N ILE A 191 9.03 25.07 0.59
CA ILE A 191 8.08 24.06 0.09
C ILE A 191 8.09 22.95 1.14
N GLU A 192 7.33 23.11 2.22
CA GLU A 192 7.74 22.60 3.53
C GLU A 192 7.99 21.09 3.66
N HIS A 193 7.35 20.20 2.88
CA HIS A 193 7.61 18.76 3.03
C HIS A 193 7.42 17.98 1.72
N VAL A 194 8.27 18.22 0.72
CA VAL A 194 8.34 17.37 -0.48
C VAL A 194 9.55 16.43 -0.39
N VAL A 195 9.30 15.13 -0.21
CA VAL A 195 10.33 14.08 -0.11
C VAL A 195 10.39 13.28 -1.41
N TRP A 196 11.57 13.07 -1.98
CA TRP A 196 11.76 12.28 -3.18
C TRP A 196 12.39 10.91 -2.90
N VAL A 197 11.72 9.84 -3.33
CA VAL A 197 12.20 8.46 -3.16
C VAL A 197 12.40 7.81 -4.53
N ARG A 198 13.66 7.49 -4.86
CA ARG A 198 14.02 6.71 -6.06
C ARG A 198 14.81 5.46 -5.66
N TRP A 199 14.22 4.31 -5.96
CA TRP A 199 14.77 3.01 -5.54
C TRP A 199 16.06 2.61 -6.27
N ASN A 200 16.22 2.98 -7.55
CA ASN A 200 17.36 2.53 -8.35
C ASN A 200 18.76 3.03 -7.89
N TYR A 201 18.86 3.90 -6.88
CA TYR A 201 20.16 4.39 -6.39
C TYR A 201 20.64 3.78 -5.07
N LEU A 202 19.78 3.11 -4.31
CA LEU A 202 20.18 2.50 -3.02
C LEU A 202 20.89 1.14 -3.19
N LEU A 203 20.91 0.58 -4.41
CA LEU A 203 21.60 -0.67 -4.74
C LEU A 203 23.06 -0.48 -5.20
N ASN A 204 23.56 0.76 -5.28
CA ASN A 204 24.95 1.04 -5.66
C ASN A 204 25.90 1.27 -4.49
N LEU A 205 25.50 0.96 -3.26
CA LEU A 205 26.40 0.88 -2.11
C LEU A 205 26.84 -0.58 -1.89
N GLY A 206 27.53 -1.13 -2.89
CA GLY A 206 28.49 -2.21 -2.65
C GLY A 206 29.82 -1.60 -2.18
N PRO A 207 30.68 -2.38 -1.50
CA PRO A 207 31.99 -1.91 -1.03
C PRO A 207 32.90 -1.41 -2.17
#